data_AF-W4PJL5-F1
#
_entry.id   AF-W4PJL5-F1
#
_cell.length_a   1.000
_cell.length_b   1.000
_cell.length_c   1.000
_cell.angle_alpha   90.00
_cell.angle_beta   90.00
_cell.angle_gamma   90.00
#
_symmetry.space_group_name_H-M   'P 1'
#
loop_
_entity.id
_entity.type
_entity.pdbx_description
1 polymer ?
#
loop_
_entity_poly.entity_id
_entity_poly.type
_entity_poly.pdbx_seq_one_letter_code
_entity_poly.pdbx_strand_id
1 'polypeptide(L)'
;MLKKKYFLITAFAIQCVAGCSDDNNVSNEKNGPKPAMDIVVSPQSGLHYGDNINVSGLMTDEINLEQYVLTLLDSKGDTLAIKQQNLLGQSFNIDDNIRIPLPKNASLDNLTLKVKLDNMRKGELVQAFDLPAVDVPTFPVLYLILSNGQILDLIKNGDVYVTPTENVFPANVKAIVSTTTSKNGVYWGMENGEIACMAKDSIVIGNDVEASFTVSFNPVTFEFSTGEKHIWAPLAESDCYYILGSISGHWQDGEITDKRKKMAMKGFESGNKRYYTWTAPDGDDPEVGMWGSTAAGVFRLIRDDAGEYILWDGKMIMQSNTDDKNKSFPITAGGPFTIKINFEDDLCKSIEVTGGGKSISFSNNRVVVNGSVAGEAIEFCGKNLALKSGTDYIYEGTVALREKQAITAALDLSGFTANPDLFNGGGNRSWTLKAMSDNYLIRMDVFSGAFYACPTSAYPNVLYMDGWSWALTSTSNPVTWDTANVLPLVRTSKGTYEATFYNFGWGGDVAFYVTYPSSGTPIRLPKTNVNSAYINTSGGDGSFLIPSSAGMYKVIIDLKEGINIGPEGTVTPKGSSQFTLDYVPQ
;
A
#
# COMPACT_ATOMS: atom_id res chain seq x y z
N MET A 1 62.35 -0.77 11.30
CA MET A 1 62.32 0.70 11.44
C MET A 1 60.99 1.11 12.04
N LEU A 2 61.04 1.75 13.21
CA LEU A 2 59.91 2.24 14.02
C LEU A 2 59.30 3.55 13.49
N LYS A 3 58.00 3.76 13.76
CA LYS A 3 57.28 5.00 14.16
C LYS A 3 55.77 4.66 14.15
N LYS A 4 54.85 5.04 15.04
CA LYS A 4 54.70 5.83 16.29
C LYS A 4 53.27 5.44 16.81
N LYS A 5 53.00 5.08 18.08
CA LYS A 5 52.66 5.96 19.24
C LYS A 5 51.42 6.86 18.98
N TYR A 6 50.35 6.98 19.80
CA TYR A 6 50.15 6.74 21.25
C TYR A 6 48.65 6.78 21.65
N PHE A 7 48.32 5.98 22.67
CA PHE A 7 47.31 6.20 23.74
C PHE A 7 47.61 7.49 24.54
N LEU A 8 46.60 8.21 25.05
CA LEU A 8 46.24 8.27 26.50
C LEU A 8 45.19 9.36 26.79
N ILE A 9 44.28 9.00 27.70
CA ILE A 9 43.24 9.80 28.35
C ILE A 9 43.87 10.59 29.52
N THR A 10 43.28 11.75 29.88
CA THR A 10 42.75 12.14 31.22
C THR A 10 42.94 13.63 31.53
N ALA A 11 41.87 14.25 32.01
CA ALA A 11 41.65 15.64 32.38
C ALA A 11 42.38 16.11 33.67
N PHE A 12 42.64 17.43 33.81
CA PHE A 12 42.09 18.29 34.89
C PHE A 12 42.54 19.78 34.79
N ALA A 13 41.55 20.66 34.96
CA ALA A 13 41.50 21.97 35.66
C ALA A 13 42.23 23.27 35.25
N ILE A 14 41.38 24.28 34.93
CA ILE A 14 41.17 25.62 35.51
C ILE A 14 42.38 26.58 35.71
N GLN A 15 42.39 27.75 35.03
CA GLN A 15 42.24 29.11 35.62
C GLN A 15 42.31 30.26 34.57
N CYS A 16 41.19 31.00 34.50
CA CYS A 16 40.95 32.46 34.45
C CYS A 16 41.81 33.43 33.60
N VAL A 17 41.16 34.25 32.73
CA VAL A 17 40.93 35.71 32.93
C VAL A 17 39.65 36.14 32.18
N ALA A 18 38.86 37.03 32.79
CA ALA A 18 37.52 37.48 32.39
C ALA A 18 37.46 38.53 31.27
N GLY A 19 36.30 38.62 30.58
CA GLY A 19 35.89 39.80 29.81
C GLY A 19 34.78 39.57 28.77
N CYS A 20 33.55 39.97 29.13
CA CYS A 20 32.33 40.16 28.33
C CYS A 20 31.20 39.15 28.59
N SER A 21 30.15 39.68 29.22
CA SER A 21 28.86 39.03 29.46
C SER A 21 28.09 38.88 28.15
N ASP A 22 28.09 37.68 27.58
CA ASP A 22 27.07 37.27 26.63
C ASP A 22 26.04 36.44 27.38
N ASP A 23 25.02 37.11 27.92
CA ASP A 23 23.74 36.50 28.26
C ASP A 23 23.02 36.11 26.96
N ASN A 24 23.52 35.07 26.28
CA ASN A 24 22.76 34.37 25.25
C ASN A 24 21.95 33.26 25.91
N ASN A 25 21.03 33.67 26.78
CA ASN A 25 19.95 32.81 27.22
C ASN A 25 18.97 32.71 26.04
N VAL A 26 19.21 31.79 25.10
CA VAL A 26 18.23 31.44 24.08
C VAL A 26 17.06 30.81 24.82
N SER A 27 16.04 31.62 25.11
CA SER A 27 14.80 31.15 25.73
C SER A 27 14.17 30.06 24.86
N ASN A 28 14.03 28.87 25.44
CA ASN A 28 13.22 27.76 24.92
C ASN A 28 11.73 27.94 25.21
N GLU A 29 11.30 29.08 25.76
CA GLU A 29 9.89 29.32 26.05
C GLU A 29 9.10 29.50 24.75
N LYS A 30 8.03 28.69 24.61
CA LYS A 30 7.11 28.70 23.48
C LYS A 30 5.99 29.74 23.70
N ASN A 31 6.38 31.02 23.79
CA ASN A 31 5.46 32.13 24.08
C ASN A 31 4.96 32.89 22.83
N GLY A 32 5.25 32.37 21.64
CA GLY A 32 4.81 32.99 20.38
C GLY A 32 3.30 32.88 20.14
N PRO A 33 2.75 33.64 19.17
CA PRO A 33 1.36 33.48 18.73
C PRO A 33 1.08 32.03 18.34
N LYS A 34 -0.03 31.46 18.82
CA LYS A 34 -0.35 30.04 18.58
C LYS A 34 -0.74 29.81 17.13
N PRO A 35 -0.28 28.71 16.50
CA PRO A 35 -0.84 28.25 15.24
C PRO A 35 -2.28 27.74 15.43
N ALA A 36 -2.98 27.46 14.34
CA ALA A 36 -4.32 26.89 14.34
C ALA A 36 -4.34 25.47 13.76
N MET A 37 -5.22 24.63 14.30
CA MET A 37 -5.33 23.22 13.96
C MET A 37 -6.81 22.81 14.01
N ASP A 38 -7.34 22.41 12.86
CA ASP A 38 -8.66 21.80 12.72
C ASP A 38 -8.46 20.37 12.21
N ILE A 39 -8.41 19.42 13.14
CA ILE A 39 -8.06 18.02 12.86
C ILE A 39 -9.08 17.07 13.46
N VAL A 40 -9.15 15.89 12.87
CA VAL A 40 -9.94 14.76 13.33
C VAL A 40 -9.02 13.54 13.46
N VAL A 41 -9.32 12.71 14.47
CA VAL A 41 -8.64 11.43 14.69
C VAL A 41 -9.62 10.31 14.39
N SER A 42 -9.20 9.32 13.61
CA SER A 42 -10.04 8.18 13.25
C SER A 42 -9.24 6.89 13.02
N PRO A 43 -9.71 5.72 13.51
CA PRO A 43 -10.79 5.55 14.50
C PRO A 43 -10.33 5.89 15.92
N GLN A 44 -11.28 6.17 16.83
CA GLN A 44 -11.00 6.47 18.25
C GLN A 44 -11.40 5.35 19.22
N SER A 45 -12.05 4.28 18.75
CA SER A 45 -12.53 3.19 19.60
C SER A 45 -12.53 1.87 18.83
N GLY A 46 -12.65 0.76 19.57
CA GLY A 46 -12.57 -0.60 18.99
C GLY A 46 -11.17 -0.92 18.44
N LEU A 47 -10.15 -0.25 18.98
CA LEU A 47 -8.76 -0.37 18.57
C LEU A 47 -8.10 -1.59 19.21
N HIS A 48 -7.15 -2.18 18.49
CA HIS A 48 -6.21 -3.18 19.00
C HIS A 48 -4.78 -2.68 18.79
N TYR A 49 -3.83 -3.24 19.55
CA TYR A 49 -2.42 -3.02 19.23
C TYR A 49 -2.11 -3.46 17.79
N GLY A 50 -1.42 -2.63 17.03
CA GLY A 50 -1.17 -2.82 15.60
C GLY A 50 -2.09 -2.04 14.67
N ASP A 51 -3.20 -1.52 15.16
CA ASP A 51 -4.08 -0.67 14.35
C ASP A 51 -3.42 0.69 14.06
N ASN A 52 -3.76 1.26 12.92
CA ASN A 52 -3.39 2.61 12.52
C ASN A 52 -4.46 3.60 12.95
N ILE A 53 -4.01 4.73 13.48
CA ILE A 53 -4.84 5.88 13.78
C ILE A 53 -4.46 6.96 12.78
N ASN A 54 -5.45 7.40 12.00
CA ASN A 54 -5.31 8.52 11.08
C ASN A 54 -5.56 9.83 11.82
N VAL A 55 -4.68 10.80 11.60
CA VAL A 55 -4.84 12.20 11.96
C VAL A 55 -4.94 12.98 10.65
N SER A 56 -6.11 13.53 10.37
CA SER A 56 -6.36 14.30 9.15
C SER A 56 -6.99 15.66 9.45
N GLY A 57 -6.68 16.65 8.62
CA GLY A 57 -7.23 18.00 8.75
C GLY A 57 -6.28 19.09 8.27
N LEU A 58 -6.59 20.33 8.64
CA LEU A 58 -5.85 21.51 8.22
C LEU A 58 -5.07 22.13 9.38
N MET A 59 -3.78 22.35 9.15
CA MET A 59 -2.88 23.09 10.04
C MET A 59 -2.52 24.43 9.39
N THR A 60 -2.62 25.54 10.13
CA THR A 60 -2.33 26.89 9.60
C THR A 60 -1.58 27.78 10.58
N ASP A 61 -0.80 28.70 10.02
CA ASP A 61 -0.17 29.81 10.72
C ASP A 61 -0.14 31.05 9.81
N GLU A 62 -0.08 32.24 10.41
CA GLU A 62 -0.03 33.50 9.67
C GLU A 62 1.28 33.69 8.89
N ILE A 63 2.39 33.12 9.36
CA ILE A 63 3.70 33.29 8.69
C ILE A 63 4.19 31.98 8.13
N ASN A 64 4.46 31.00 8.99
CA ASN A 64 4.98 29.69 8.58
C ASN A 64 4.93 28.71 9.75
N LEU A 65 4.53 27.49 9.44
CA LEU A 65 4.62 26.32 10.30
C LEU A 65 6.08 25.84 10.41
N GLU A 66 6.40 25.13 11.49
CA GLU A 66 7.72 24.55 11.73
C GLU A 66 7.66 23.02 11.70
N GLN A 67 6.78 22.42 12.50
CA GLN A 67 6.65 20.96 12.60
C GLN A 67 5.36 20.56 13.29
N TYR A 68 4.94 19.30 13.09
CA TYR A 68 4.03 18.62 14.01
C TYR A 68 4.68 17.38 14.64
N VAL A 69 4.18 17.00 15.82
CA VAL A 69 4.57 15.79 16.55
C VAL A 69 3.32 15.05 17.01
N LEU A 70 3.23 13.77 16.66
CA LEU A 70 2.26 12.82 17.18
C LEU A 70 2.94 11.99 18.27
N THR A 71 2.33 11.89 19.44
CA THR A 71 2.86 11.10 20.57
C THR A 71 1.77 10.22 21.14
N LEU A 72 1.99 8.90 21.11
CA LEU A 72 1.11 7.91 21.69
C LEU A 72 1.64 7.47 23.06
N LEU A 73 0.80 7.58 24.08
CA LEU A 73 1.11 7.27 25.47
C LEU A 73 0.25 6.11 25.97
N ASP A 74 0.80 5.27 26.84
CA ASP A 74 0.05 4.26 27.60
C ASP A 74 -0.68 4.88 28.82
N SER A 75 -1.44 4.06 29.55
CA SER A 75 -2.18 4.56 30.73
C SER A 75 -1.28 5.00 31.90
N LYS A 76 -0.01 4.61 31.91
CA LYS A 76 1.00 5.03 32.89
C LYS A 76 1.69 6.34 32.49
N GLY A 77 1.50 6.77 31.25
CA GLY A 77 2.16 7.92 30.66
C GLY A 77 3.50 7.59 29.98
N ASP A 78 3.83 6.31 29.83
CA ASP A 78 5.01 5.88 29.10
C ASP A 78 4.77 6.07 27.59
N THR A 79 5.82 6.48 26.88
CA THR A 79 5.73 6.72 25.44
C THR A 79 5.82 5.41 24.68
N LEU A 80 4.78 5.11 23.90
CA LEU A 80 4.72 3.94 23.03
C LEU A 80 5.27 4.25 21.64
N ALA A 81 4.87 5.39 21.06
CA ALA A 81 5.29 5.78 19.72
C ALA A 81 5.36 7.30 19.58
N ILE A 82 6.33 7.77 18.78
CA ILE A 82 6.45 9.17 18.37
C ILE A 82 6.59 9.22 16.85
N LYS A 83 5.88 10.17 16.24
CA LYS A 83 6.07 10.55 14.85
C LYS A 83 6.24 12.06 14.76
N GLN A 84 7.25 12.52 14.02
CA GLN A 84 7.56 13.93 13.86
C GLN A 84 7.76 14.24 12.39
N GLN A 85 7.28 15.40 11.96
CA GLN A 85 7.40 15.87 10.59
C GLN A 85 7.64 17.37 10.58
N ASN A 86 8.68 17.79 9.85
CA ASN A 86 8.94 19.20 9.59
C ASN A 86 8.01 19.73 8.50
N LEU A 87 7.60 20.98 8.64
CA LEU A 87 6.66 21.68 7.77
C LEU A 87 7.33 22.88 7.12
N LEU A 88 6.80 23.26 5.95
CA LEU A 88 7.17 24.48 5.24
C LEU A 88 5.89 25.17 4.76
N GLY A 89 5.84 26.50 4.86
CA GLY A 89 4.70 27.29 4.42
C GLY A 89 3.69 27.61 5.53
N GLN A 90 2.67 28.38 5.16
CA GLN A 90 1.62 28.89 6.06
C GLN A 90 0.53 27.86 6.36
N SER A 91 0.34 26.89 5.47
CA SER A 91 -0.72 25.89 5.57
C SER A 91 -0.17 24.52 5.23
N PHE A 92 -0.63 23.51 5.95
CA PHE A 92 -0.33 22.11 5.67
C PHE A 92 -1.57 21.26 5.91
N ASN A 93 -1.92 20.44 4.94
CA ASN A 93 -2.96 19.44 5.13
C ASN A 93 -2.30 18.17 5.67
N ILE A 94 -2.63 17.82 6.91
CA ILE A 94 -2.18 16.56 7.49
C ILE A 94 -3.10 15.45 7.01
N ASP A 95 -2.51 14.35 6.58
CA ASP A 95 -3.14 13.05 6.41
C ASP A 95 -2.10 12.01 6.82
N ASP A 96 -1.96 11.83 8.13
CA ASP A 96 -0.86 11.04 8.66
C ASP A 96 -1.32 9.95 9.63
N ASN A 97 -0.67 8.80 9.54
CA ASN A 97 -0.99 7.64 10.35
C ASN A 97 0.09 7.40 11.40
N ILE A 98 -0.37 7.12 12.62
CA ILE A 98 0.45 6.54 13.70
C ILE A 98 -0.07 5.15 14.04
N ARG A 99 0.83 4.15 14.04
CA ARG A 99 0.48 2.78 14.42
C ARG A 99 0.63 2.61 15.91
N ILE A 100 -0.32 1.91 16.52
CA ILE A 100 -0.23 1.49 17.92
C ILE A 100 0.77 0.31 18.00
N PRO A 101 1.96 0.47 18.61
CA PRO A 101 2.91 -0.65 18.73
C PRO A 101 2.41 -1.64 19.79
N LEU A 102 2.73 -2.93 19.68
CA LEU A 102 2.40 -3.96 20.67
C LEU A 102 3.58 -4.16 21.64
N PRO A 103 3.51 -3.73 22.91
CA PRO A 103 4.56 -3.99 23.88
C PRO A 103 4.73 -5.49 24.19
N LYS A 104 5.93 -5.89 24.62
CA LYS A 104 6.18 -7.24 25.13
C LYS A 104 5.31 -7.50 26.36
N ASN A 105 4.64 -8.65 26.40
CA ASN A 105 3.67 -9.00 27.45
C ASN A 105 2.52 -7.99 27.63
N ALA A 106 2.08 -7.33 26.55
CA ALA A 106 0.98 -6.37 26.61
C ALA A 106 -0.33 -7.00 27.12
N SER A 107 -1.20 -6.13 27.64
CA SER A 107 -2.58 -6.42 28.03
C SER A 107 -3.48 -5.27 27.58
N LEU A 108 -4.80 -5.42 27.73
CA LEU A 108 -5.78 -4.36 27.52
C LEU A 108 -5.38 -3.06 28.24
N ASP A 109 -5.43 -1.93 27.55
CA ASP A 109 -5.04 -0.62 28.11
C ASP A 109 -5.83 0.57 27.55
N ASN A 110 -5.78 1.73 28.22
CA ASN A 110 -6.31 3.01 27.71
C ASN A 110 -5.16 3.90 27.26
N LEU A 111 -5.14 4.29 25.98
CA LEU A 111 -4.06 5.08 25.40
C LEU A 111 -4.47 6.54 25.21
N THR A 112 -3.49 7.44 25.07
CA THR A 112 -3.71 8.85 24.72
C THR A 112 -2.84 9.25 23.54
N LEU A 113 -3.45 9.79 22.49
CA LEU A 113 -2.74 10.43 21.37
C LEU A 113 -2.66 11.94 21.59
N LYS A 114 -1.45 12.48 21.62
CA LYS A 114 -1.20 13.93 21.62
C LYS A 114 -0.72 14.39 20.26
N VAL A 115 -1.34 15.43 19.73
CA VAL A 115 -0.93 16.11 18.49
C VAL A 115 -0.44 17.50 18.85
N LYS A 116 0.85 17.75 18.61
CA LYS A 116 1.51 19.04 18.86
C LYS A 116 1.85 19.71 17.54
N LEU A 117 1.60 21.01 17.42
CA LEU A 117 1.99 21.84 16.28
C LEU A 117 2.80 23.03 16.76
N ASP A 118 3.98 23.18 16.15
CA ASP A 118 4.91 24.27 16.36
C ASP A 118 4.95 25.18 15.11
N ASN A 119 5.10 26.49 15.33
CA ASN A 119 5.37 27.45 14.26
C ASN A 119 6.75 28.12 14.43
N MET A 120 7.24 28.74 13.36
CA MET A 120 8.55 29.41 13.37
C MET A 120 8.61 30.63 14.32
N ARG A 121 7.46 31.07 14.84
CA ARG A 121 7.33 32.19 15.78
C ARG A 121 7.42 31.75 17.25
N LYS A 122 7.78 30.48 17.51
CA LYS A 122 7.81 29.85 18.84
C LYS A 122 6.44 29.75 19.51
N GLY A 123 5.36 29.68 18.74
CA GLY A 123 4.04 29.32 19.24
C GLY A 123 3.83 27.81 19.22
N GLU A 124 3.07 27.29 20.19
CA GLU A 124 2.74 25.87 20.32
C GLU A 124 1.24 25.68 20.57
N LEU A 125 0.67 24.67 19.91
CA LEU A 125 -0.68 24.17 20.18
C LEU A 125 -0.63 22.64 20.34
N VAL A 126 -1.27 22.13 21.41
CA VAL A 126 -1.42 20.69 21.67
C VAL A 126 -2.89 20.34 21.76
N GLN A 127 -3.31 19.29 21.05
CA GLN A 127 -4.60 18.63 21.21
C GLN A 127 -4.38 17.19 21.67
N ALA A 128 -5.27 16.66 22.52
CA ALA A 128 -5.18 15.30 23.05
C ALA A 128 -6.47 14.54 22.76
N PHE A 129 -6.34 13.25 22.46
CA PHE A 129 -7.44 12.36 22.10
C PHE A 129 -7.32 11.07 22.90
N ASP A 130 -8.40 10.67 23.57
CA ASP A 130 -8.47 9.45 24.35
C ASP A 130 -8.82 8.25 23.47
N LEU A 131 -8.13 7.14 23.70
CA LEU A 131 -8.28 5.89 22.95
C LEU A 131 -8.56 4.76 23.96
N PRO A 132 -9.82 4.56 24.36
CA PRO A 132 -10.16 3.62 25.42
C PRO A 132 -10.11 2.17 24.96
N ALA A 133 -9.78 1.28 25.89
CA ALA A 133 -9.88 -0.17 25.77
C ALA A 133 -9.19 -0.76 24.53
N VAL A 134 -7.93 -0.37 24.30
CA VAL A 134 -7.06 -0.95 23.27
C VAL A 134 -6.67 -2.37 23.68
N ASP A 135 -7.08 -3.37 22.91
CA ASP A 135 -6.93 -4.79 23.26
C ASP A 135 -5.75 -5.49 22.54
N VAL A 136 -5.31 -6.61 23.09
CA VAL A 136 -4.28 -7.48 22.49
C VAL A 136 -4.91 -8.28 21.34
N PRO A 137 -4.37 -8.20 20.12
CA PRO A 137 -4.96 -8.92 19.00
C PRO A 137 -4.72 -10.43 19.13
N THR A 138 -5.65 -11.20 18.56
CA THR A 138 -5.43 -12.62 18.31
C THR A 138 -4.96 -12.82 16.87
N PHE A 139 -3.92 -13.62 16.70
CA PHE A 139 -3.37 -13.92 15.38
C PHE A 139 -3.75 -15.34 14.96
N PRO A 140 -4.47 -15.53 13.84
CA PRO A 140 -4.73 -16.87 13.32
C PRO A 140 -3.47 -17.49 12.70
N VAL A 141 -2.64 -16.64 12.10
CA VAL A 141 -1.38 -16.96 11.43
C VAL A 141 -0.42 -15.79 11.61
N LEU A 142 0.87 -16.06 11.64
CA LEU A 142 1.92 -15.05 11.48
C LEU A 142 2.69 -15.33 10.20
N TYR A 143 3.37 -14.33 9.68
CA TYR A 143 4.12 -14.41 8.44
C TYR A 143 5.58 -14.12 8.73
N LEU A 144 6.46 -15.04 8.35
CA LEU A 144 7.89 -14.76 8.29
C LEU A 144 8.19 -14.16 6.91
N ILE A 145 8.46 -12.85 6.90
CA ILE A 145 8.75 -12.10 5.67
C ILE A 145 10.25 -12.00 5.52
N LEU A 146 10.79 -12.75 4.58
CA LEU A 146 12.19 -12.72 4.24
C LEU A 146 12.56 -11.45 3.46
N SER A 147 13.80 -11.02 3.59
CA SER A 147 14.40 -9.87 2.89
C SER A 147 14.43 -10.05 1.38
N ASN A 148 14.41 -11.30 0.89
CA ASN A 148 14.26 -11.61 -0.53
C ASN A 148 12.81 -11.51 -1.03
N GLY A 149 11.86 -11.22 -0.14
CA GLY A 149 10.44 -11.09 -0.46
C GLY A 149 9.57 -12.29 -0.12
N GLN A 150 10.16 -13.47 0.06
CA GLN A 150 9.43 -14.70 0.32
C GLN A 150 8.69 -14.60 1.65
N ILE A 151 7.44 -15.06 1.66
CA ILE A 151 6.57 -15.02 2.83
C ILE A 151 6.20 -16.44 3.19
N LEU A 152 6.50 -16.83 4.43
CA LEU A 152 6.20 -18.14 4.96
C LEU A 152 5.17 -18.04 6.07
N ASP A 153 4.15 -18.90 6.01
CA ASP A 153 3.15 -18.99 7.06
C ASP A 153 3.75 -19.68 8.30
N LEU A 154 3.54 -19.04 9.45
CA LEU A 154 3.77 -19.58 10.77
C LEU A 154 2.40 -19.90 11.36
N ILE A 155 2.08 -21.19 11.49
CA ILE A 155 0.80 -21.68 11.97
C ILE A 155 0.82 -21.76 13.49
N LYS A 156 -0.25 -21.30 14.13
CA LYS A 156 -0.40 -21.30 15.59
C LYS A 156 -0.35 -22.72 16.16
N ASN A 157 0.48 -22.91 17.18
CA ASN A 157 0.63 -24.13 17.96
C ASN A 157 0.79 -23.77 19.45
N GLY A 158 -0.32 -23.68 20.16
CA GLY A 158 -0.35 -23.08 21.51
C GLY A 158 -0.03 -21.58 21.43
N ASP A 159 0.99 -21.14 22.18
CA ASP A 159 1.45 -19.75 22.22
C ASP A 159 2.56 -19.43 21.21
N VAL A 160 3.05 -20.44 20.49
CA VAL A 160 4.08 -20.30 19.44
C VAL A 160 3.50 -20.49 18.05
N TYR A 161 4.13 -19.92 17.03
CA TYR A 161 3.76 -20.03 15.62
C TYR A 161 4.91 -20.67 14.86
N VAL A 162 4.65 -21.69 14.04
CA VAL A 162 5.69 -22.55 13.43
C VAL A 162 5.45 -22.74 11.94
N THR A 163 6.50 -22.75 11.12
CA THR A 163 6.39 -23.15 9.71
C THR A 163 5.91 -24.61 9.60
N PRO A 164 4.88 -24.92 8.81
CA PRO A 164 4.29 -26.26 8.75
C PRO A 164 5.20 -27.29 8.06
N THR A 165 6.13 -26.83 7.21
CA THR A 165 7.10 -27.64 6.47
C THR A 165 8.44 -26.93 6.44
N GLU A 166 9.49 -27.64 6.03
CA GLU A 166 10.79 -27.03 5.77
C GLU A 166 10.76 -26.10 4.57
N ASN A 167 11.47 -24.98 4.70
CA ASN A 167 11.59 -23.98 3.65
C ASN A 167 13.06 -23.69 3.38
N VAL A 168 13.41 -23.45 2.11
CA VAL A 168 14.77 -23.08 1.71
C VAL A 168 15.04 -21.62 2.09
N PHE A 169 16.11 -21.40 2.84
CA PHE A 169 16.60 -20.10 3.25
C PHE A 169 18.00 -19.85 2.66
N PRO A 170 18.18 -18.79 1.86
CA PRO A 170 19.50 -18.37 1.40
C PRO A 170 20.44 -18.07 2.57
N ALA A 171 21.75 -18.15 2.29
CA ALA A 171 22.78 -17.75 3.26
C ALA A 171 22.54 -16.32 3.76
N ASN A 172 22.68 -16.11 5.07
CA ASN A 172 22.51 -14.81 5.73
C ASN A 172 21.16 -14.11 5.47
N VAL A 173 20.11 -14.86 5.05
CA VAL A 173 18.81 -14.24 4.80
C VAL A 173 18.26 -13.61 6.07
N LYS A 174 17.85 -12.36 5.91
CA LYS A 174 17.21 -11.56 6.95
C LYS A 174 15.70 -11.71 6.87
N ALA A 175 14.98 -11.55 7.98
CA ALA A 175 13.53 -11.60 8.02
C ALA A 175 12.92 -10.69 9.09
N ILE A 176 11.64 -10.43 8.95
CA ILE A 176 10.78 -9.82 9.97
C ILE A 176 9.59 -10.74 10.14
N VAL A 177 9.16 -10.98 11.38
CA VAL A 177 7.87 -11.66 11.62
C VAL A 177 6.77 -10.61 11.58
N SER A 178 5.64 -10.86 10.95
CA SER A 178 4.53 -9.91 10.88
C SER A 178 3.17 -10.60 10.95
N THR A 179 2.16 -9.87 11.40
CA THR A 179 0.76 -10.32 11.38
C THR A 179 0.12 -10.20 10.00
N THR A 180 0.80 -9.52 9.07
CA THR A 180 0.34 -9.29 7.69
C THR A 180 1.49 -9.53 6.73
N THR A 181 1.21 -9.93 5.51
CA THR A 181 2.21 -10.12 4.46
C THR A 181 2.89 -8.81 4.00
N SER A 182 2.18 -7.69 4.10
CA SER A 182 2.62 -6.36 3.65
C SER A 182 3.34 -5.53 4.72
N LYS A 183 3.59 -6.08 5.92
CA LYS A 183 4.08 -5.33 7.11
C LYS A 183 3.16 -4.16 7.52
N ASN A 184 1.90 -4.19 7.11
CA ASN A 184 0.89 -3.18 7.47
C ASN A 184 0.20 -3.45 8.80
N GLY A 185 0.44 -4.60 9.44
CA GLY A 185 0.03 -4.87 10.82
C GLY A 185 1.19 -4.78 11.82
N VAL A 186 1.08 -5.52 12.91
CA VAL A 186 2.18 -5.67 13.88
C VAL A 186 3.32 -6.44 13.22
N TYR A 187 4.55 -6.04 13.48
CA TYR A 187 5.72 -6.79 13.05
C TYR A 187 6.82 -6.76 14.10
N TRP A 188 7.72 -7.74 14.05
CA TRP A 188 8.82 -7.93 14.97
C TRP A 188 10.13 -8.04 14.21
N GLY A 189 11.05 -7.17 14.58
CA GLY A 189 12.40 -7.10 14.07
C GLY A 189 13.39 -7.01 15.22
N MET A 190 14.61 -6.55 14.94
CA MET A 190 15.66 -6.36 15.93
C MET A 190 15.74 -4.89 16.35
N GLU A 191 15.87 -4.63 17.64
CA GLU A 191 16.23 -3.33 18.19
C GLU A 191 17.19 -3.56 19.36
N ASN A 192 18.34 -2.88 19.36
CA ASN A 192 19.35 -3.00 20.42
C ASN A 192 19.80 -4.45 20.72
N GLY A 193 19.79 -5.34 19.72
CA GLY A 193 20.21 -6.73 19.86
C GLY A 193 19.15 -7.68 20.41
N GLU A 194 17.94 -7.21 20.67
CA GLU A 194 16.79 -8.02 21.06
C GLU A 194 15.67 -7.92 20.02
N ILE A 195 14.76 -8.90 20.00
CA ILE A 195 13.57 -8.81 19.17
C ILE A 195 12.61 -7.81 19.82
N ALA A 196 12.17 -6.83 19.04
CA ALA A 196 11.23 -5.80 19.46
C ALA A 196 10.10 -5.63 18.44
N CYS A 197 8.94 -5.20 18.94
CA CYS A 197 7.80 -4.86 18.10
C CYS A 197 8.07 -3.56 17.33
N MET A 198 7.60 -3.48 16.09
CA MET A 198 7.77 -2.34 15.18
C MET A 198 9.23 -2.00 14.83
N ALA A 199 10.19 -2.86 15.20
CA ALA A 199 11.60 -2.65 14.94
C ALA A 199 11.97 -2.90 13.47
N LYS A 200 12.72 -1.96 12.89
CA LYS A 200 13.05 -1.94 11.45
C LYS A 200 14.15 -2.93 11.07
N ASP A 201 15.08 -3.21 11.97
CA ASP A 201 16.16 -4.14 11.66
C ASP A 201 15.62 -5.57 11.62
N SER A 202 16.22 -6.40 10.80
CA SER A 202 15.71 -7.74 10.54
C SER A 202 16.42 -8.79 11.39
N ILE A 203 15.69 -9.84 11.74
CA ILE A 203 16.18 -11.07 12.35
C ILE A 203 17.01 -11.82 11.31
N VAL A 204 18.23 -12.25 11.64
CA VAL A 204 19.04 -13.10 10.76
C VAL A 204 18.61 -14.56 10.95
N ILE A 205 18.15 -15.20 9.89
CA ILE A 205 17.58 -16.58 9.92
C ILE A 205 18.63 -17.62 9.49
N GLY A 206 19.41 -17.29 8.45
CA GLY A 206 20.42 -18.18 7.85
C GLY A 206 21.81 -18.07 8.50
N ASN A 207 22.60 -19.15 8.41
CA ASN A 207 24.05 -19.11 8.64
C ASN A 207 24.77 -18.75 7.32
N ASP A 208 26.07 -19.02 7.21
CA ASP A 208 26.91 -18.74 6.04
C ASP A 208 26.53 -19.50 4.75
N VAL A 209 25.64 -20.50 4.82
CA VAL A 209 25.24 -21.35 3.69
C VAL A 209 23.72 -21.43 3.55
N GLU A 210 23.27 -21.58 2.31
CA GLU A 210 21.86 -21.81 1.98
C GLU A 210 21.41 -23.19 2.50
N ALA A 211 20.28 -23.20 3.20
CA ALA A 211 19.74 -24.43 3.79
C ALA A 211 18.23 -24.38 3.95
N SER A 212 17.56 -25.54 3.93
CA SER A 212 16.16 -25.66 4.32
C SER A 212 15.98 -26.15 5.75
N PHE A 213 15.05 -25.53 6.49
CA PHE A 213 14.72 -25.86 7.88
C PHE A 213 13.33 -25.30 8.25
N THR A 214 12.86 -25.55 9.48
CA THR A 214 11.65 -24.94 10.06
C THR A 214 11.97 -23.77 10.99
N VAL A 215 11.02 -22.85 11.20
CA VAL A 215 11.16 -21.67 12.07
C VAL A 215 9.98 -21.60 13.04
N SER A 216 10.22 -21.11 14.27
CA SER A 216 9.16 -20.80 15.24
C SER A 216 9.31 -19.44 15.94
N PHE A 217 8.19 -18.82 16.33
CA PHE A 217 8.13 -17.52 16.99
C PHE A 217 6.98 -17.40 18.02
N ASN A 218 7.22 -16.74 19.15
CA ASN A 218 6.19 -16.39 20.16
C ASN A 218 5.91 -14.86 20.13
N PRO A 219 4.71 -14.40 19.73
CA PRO A 219 4.39 -12.97 19.64
C PRO A 219 4.09 -12.28 20.98
N VAL A 220 4.01 -13.02 22.10
CA VAL A 220 3.82 -12.43 23.44
C VAL A 220 5.17 -12.18 24.11
N THR A 221 6.06 -13.19 24.07
CA THR A 221 7.38 -13.14 24.71
C THR A 221 8.50 -12.66 23.78
N PHE A 222 8.24 -12.64 22.47
CA PHE A 222 9.16 -12.29 21.37
C PHE A 222 10.32 -13.27 21.19
N GLU A 223 10.13 -14.55 21.54
CA GLU A 223 11.16 -15.60 21.38
C GLU A 223 11.13 -16.22 19.96
N PHE A 224 12.30 -16.51 19.39
CA PHE A 224 12.49 -17.02 18.02
C PHE A 224 13.45 -18.24 17.99
N SER A 225 13.16 -19.27 17.20
CA SER A 225 14.06 -20.44 17.05
C SER A 225 13.97 -21.16 15.69
N THR A 226 14.98 -21.97 15.36
CA THR A 226 15.10 -22.72 14.08
C THR A 226 15.24 -24.24 14.30
N GLY A 227 14.70 -25.05 13.39
CA GLY A 227 14.85 -26.51 13.34
C GLY A 227 16.15 -27.00 12.69
N GLU A 228 16.20 -28.29 12.33
CA GLU A 228 17.34 -28.95 11.66
C GLU A 228 17.51 -28.49 10.21
N LYS A 229 18.76 -28.43 9.71
CA LYS A 229 19.15 -27.78 8.42
C LYS A 229 19.57 -28.78 7.32
N HIS A 230 19.08 -28.59 6.08
CA HIS A 230 19.42 -29.35 4.87
C HIS A 230 20.03 -28.47 3.74
N ILE A 231 21.09 -28.88 3.02
CA ILE A 231 21.91 -28.00 2.13
C ILE A 231 21.63 -28.20 0.62
N TRP A 232 21.74 -27.13 -0.20
CA TRP A 232 21.55 -27.10 -1.68
C TRP A 232 22.86 -26.85 -2.45
N ALA A 233 23.00 -27.40 -3.67
CA ALA A 233 24.17 -27.23 -4.54
C ALA A 233 23.85 -26.44 -5.84
N PRO A 234 24.74 -25.55 -6.33
CA PRO A 234 24.49 -24.76 -7.53
C PRO A 234 24.62 -25.59 -8.84
N LEU A 235 23.79 -25.27 -9.83
CA LEU A 235 23.87 -25.82 -11.20
C LEU A 235 24.85 -25.02 -12.08
N ALA A 236 25.22 -25.57 -13.24
CA ALA A 236 26.06 -24.88 -14.23
C ALA A 236 25.33 -23.68 -14.87
N GLU A 237 26.05 -22.61 -15.22
CA GLU A 237 25.44 -21.38 -15.79
C GLU A 237 24.67 -21.61 -17.09
N SER A 238 25.02 -22.64 -17.87
CA SER A 238 24.32 -23.01 -19.10
C SER A 238 22.95 -23.65 -18.85
N ASP A 239 22.73 -24.21 -17.65
CA ASP A 239 21.42 -24.75 -17.27
C ASP A 239 20.63 -23.63 -16.60
N CYS A 240 19.95 -22.83 -17.43
CA CYS A 240 19.19 -21.68 -16.98
C CYS A 240 17.90 -21.45 -17.78
N TYR A 241 17.00 -20.69 -17.17
CA TYR A 241 15.80 -20.13 -17.80
C TYR A 241 15.96 -18.62 -18.00
N TYR A 242 15.27 -18.07 -18.99
CA TYR A 242 15.16 -16.62 -19.23
C TYR A 242 13.71 -16.17 -19.09
N ILE A 243 13.53 -14.94 -18.61
CA ILE A 243 12.22 -14.29 -18.51
C ILE A 243 11.93 -13.47 -19.76
N LEU A 244 10.73 -13.65 -20.32
CA LEU A 244 10.14 -12.86 -21.41
C LEU A 244 8.83 -12.19 -20.93
N GLY A 245 8.45 -11.06 -21.51
CA GLY A 245 7.17 -10.39 -21.21
C GLY A 245 7.28 -8.90 -20.90
N SER A 246 6.25 -8.33 -20.28
CA SER A 246 6.12 -6.88 -20.08
C SER A 246 6.55 -6.41 -18.68
N ILE A 247 7.17 -7.27 -17.88
CA ILE A 247 7.49 -7.00 -16.48
C ILE A 247 8.79 -6.19 -16.28
N SER A 248 9.36 -5.62 -17.35
CA SER A 248 10.60 -4.86 -17.24
C SER A 248 10.41 -3.61 -16.38
N GLY A 249 11.28 -3.42 -15.40
CA GLY A 249 11.40 -2.15 -14.68
C GLY A 249 12.11 -1.06 -15.46
N HIS A 250 12.82 -1.41 -16.54
CA HIS A 250 13.55 -0.42 -17.32
C HIS A 250 12.63 0.33 -18.27
N TRP A 251 12.64 1.66 -18.16
CA TRP A 251 11.85 2.53 -19.02
C TRP A 251 12.16 2.37 -20.52
N GLN A 252 13.35 1.89 -20.91
CA GLN A 252 13.73 1.68 -22.32
C GLN A 252 13.42 0.27 -22.84
N ASP A 253 13.25 -0.73 -21.97
CA ASP A 253 13.22 -2.12 -22.43
C ASP A 253 11.95 -2.47 -23.22
N GLY A 254 10.84 -1.77 -22.94
CA GLY A 254 9.53 -2.14 -23.46
C GLY A 254 9.16 -3.58 -23.06
N GLU A 255 8.52 -4.32 -23.97
CA GLU A 255 8.32 -5.76 -23.81
C GLU A 255 9.63 -6.54 -24.12
N ILE A 256 10.03 -7.45 -23.24
CA ILE A 256 11.16 -8.35 -23.44
C ILE A 256 10.74 -9.50 -24.36
N THR A 257 11.16 -9.43 -25.62
CA THR A 257 10.83 -10.42 -26.65
C THR A 257 11.89 -11.50 -26.85
N ASP A 258 13.12 -11.24 -26.42
CA ASP A 258 14.30 -12.08 -26.69
C ASP A 258 15.07 -12.42 -25.42
N LYS A 259 15.83 -13.51 -25.45
CA LYS A 259 16.71 -13.94 -24.34
C LYS A 259 17.78 -12.87 -24.09
N ARG A 260 17.71 -12.21 -22.92
CA ARG A 260 18.70 -11.22 -22.47
C ARG A 260 19.46 -11.75 -21.27
N LYS A 261 20.78 -11.60 -21.24
CA LYS A 261 21.63 -12.08 -20.13
C LYS A 261 21.17 -11.56 -18.75
N LYS A 262 20.67 -10.33 -18.68
CA LYS A 262 20.11 -9.73 -17.45
C LYS A 262 18.85 -10.43 -16.91
N MET A 263 18.24 -11.31 -17.71
CA MET A 263 17.03 -12.07 -17.39
C MET A 263 17.31 -13.56 -17.12
N ALA A 264 18.58 -13.97 -17.10
CA ALA A 264 18.97 -15.35 -16.86
C ALA A 264 18.79 -15.73 -15.37
N MET A 265 18.09 -16.83 -15.12
CA MET A 265 17.82 -17.34 -13.78
C MET A 265 18.91 -18.32 -13.32
N LYS A 266 19.33 -18.23 -12.05
CA LYS A 266 20.34 -19.11 -11.44
C LYS A 266 19.70 -20.40 -10.92
N GLY A 267 20.28 -21.56 -11.23
CA GLY A 267 19.77 -22.88 -10.85
C GLY A 267 20.47 -23.52 -9.66
N PHE A 268 19.74 -24.33 -8.88
CA PHE A 268 20.22 -25.10 -7.73
C PHE A 268 19.55 -26.49 -7.68
N GLU A 269 20.22 -27.48 -7.11
CA GLU A 269 19.71 -28.85 -6.97
C GLU A 269 19.98 -29.48 -5.59
N SER A 270 19.09 -30.40 -5.21
CA SER A 270 19.24 -31.29 -4.06
C SER A 270 18.43 -32.57 -4.29
N GLY A 271 19.12 -33.69 -4.54
CA GLY A 271 18.47 -34.94 -4.92
C GLY A 271 17.72 -34.82 -6.26
N ASN A 272 16.41 -35.13 -6.26
CA ASN A 272 15.52 -35.02 -7.43
C ASN A 272 14.81 -33.66 -7.54
N LYS A 273 15.14 -32.70 -6.67
CA LYS A 273 14.53 -31.37 -6.66
C LYS A 273 15.49 -30.35 -7.26
N ARG A 274 14.94 -29.42 -8.04
CA ARG A 274 15.67 -28.28 -8.61
C ARG A 274 14.85 -27.01 -8.44
N TYR A 275 15.51 -25.88 -8.35
CA TYR A 275 14.83 -24.60 -8.57
C TYR A 275 15.72 -23.62 -9.30
N TYR A 276 15.07 -22.66 -9.96
CA TYR A 276 15.71 -21.54 -10.61
C TYR A 276 15.20 -20.26 -9.98
N THR A 277 16.09 -19.29 -9.75
CA THR A 277 15.74 -18.03 -9.11
C THR A 277 16.35 -16.85 -9.84
N TRP A 278 15.63 -15.75 -9.85
CA TRP A 278 16.10 -14.48 -10.40
C TRP A 278 15.49 -13.32 -9.62
N THR A 279 16.28 -12.29 -9.41
CA THR A 279 15.87 -11.04 -8.78
C THR A 279 16.26 -9.92 -9.73
N ALA A 280 15.41 -8.90 -9.82
CA ALA A 280 15.71 -7.67 -10.54
C ALA A 280 17.14 -7.18 -10.21
N PRO A 281 18.03 -6.98 -11.21
CA PRO A 281 19.33 -6.40 -10.95
C PRO A 281 19.19 -4.94 -10.47
N ASP A 282 20.15 -4.53 -9.64
CA ASP A 282 20.26 -3.18 -9.06
C ASP A 282 21.73 -2.72 -9.14
N GLY A 283 21.99 -1.42 -9.33
CA GLY A 283 23.33 -0.86 -9.44
C GLY A 283 23.46 0.38 -10.33
N ASP A 284 24.70 0.77 -10.66
CA ASP A 284 24.98 2.00 -11.44
C ASP A 284 25.12 1.76 -12.95
N ASP A 285 25.05 0.51 -13.41
CA ASP A 285 25.20 0.16 -14.83
C ASP A 285 23.99 0.64 -15.64
N PRO A 286 24.14 1.46 -16.69
CA PRO A 286 23.02 1.94 -17.49
C PRO A 286 22.12 0.84 -18.10
N GLU A 287 22.61 -0.39 -18.29
CA GLU A 287 21.83 -1.51 -18.85
C GLU A 287 20.95 -2.25 -17.83
N VAL A 288 21.30 -2.16 -16.53
CA VAL A 288 20.65 -2.92 -15.44
C VAL A 288 20.34 -2.10 -14.19
N GLY A 289 20.88 -0.91 -14.07
CA GLY A 289 20.94 -0.09 -12.87
C GLY A 289 19.75 0.82 -12.67
N MET A 290 18.98 1.09 -13.73
CA MET A 290 17.70 1.81 -13.66
C MET A 290 16.50 0.87 -13.61
N TRP A 291 16.72 -0.42 -13.34
CA TRP A 291 15.63 -1.37 -13.16
C TRP A 291 14.86 -1.06 -11.87
N GLY A 292 15.55 -1.07 -10.72
CA GLY A 292 15.03 -0.71 -9.39
C GLY A 292 13.90 -1.60 -8.84
N SER A 293 13.05 -2.17 -9.70
CA SER A 293 11.94 -3.08 -9.42
C SER A 293 11.43 -3.69 -10.74
N THR A 294 10.60 -4.73 -10.66
CA THR A 294 9.82 -5.20 -11.83
C THR A 294 8.57 -4.35 -12.00
N ALA A 295 8.05 -4.23 -13.23
CA ALA A 295 6.77 -3.59 -13.51
C ALA A 295 5.60 -4.57 -13.41
N ALA A 296 4.39 -4.05 -13.18
CA ALA A 296 3.17 -4.83 -13.36
C ALA A 296 3.03 -5.25 -14.84
N GLY A 297 2.53 -6.45 -15.09
CA GLY A 297 2.47 -7.00 -16.43
C GLY A 297 2.28 -8.50 -16.45
N VAL A 298 2.77 -9.12 -17.52
CA VAL A 298 2.73 -10.57 -17.70
C VAL A 298 4.10 -11.10 -18.09
N PHE A 299 4.44 -12.32 -17.68
CA PHE A 299 5.70 -12.95 -18.07
C PHE A 299 5.55 -14.44 -18.39
N ARG A 300 6.55 -14.97 -19.07
CA ARG A 300 6.72 -16.39 -19.40
C ARG A 300 8.20 -16.73 -19.45
N LEU A 301 8.52 -18.02 -19.45
CA LEU A 301 9.90 -18.48 -19.28
C LEU A 301 10.32 -19.33 -20.45
N ILE A 302 11.60 -19.28 -20.82
CA ILE A 302 12.20 -20.10 -21.88
C ILE A 302 13.53 -20.68 -21.41
N ARG A 303 13.77 -21.97 -21.65
CA ARG A 303 15.06 -22.63 -21.41
C ARG A 303 16.06 -22.28 -22.51
N ASP A 304 17.33 -22.07 -22.16
CA ASP A 304 18.34 -21.54 -23.10
C ASP A 304 18.47 -22.36 -24.40
N ASP A 305 18.68 -23.67 -24.27
CA ASP A 305 19.13 -24.55 -25.35
C ASP A 305 18.02 -25.43 -25.96
N ALA A 306 16.88 -25.56 -25.27
CA ALA A 306 15.82 -26.48 -25.66
C ALA A 306 14.62 -25.83 -26.38
N GLY A 307 14.46 -24.50 -26.32
CA GLY A 307 13.22 -23.85 -26.79
C GLY A 307 11.97 -24.31 -26.01
N GLU A 308 12.18 -24.80 -24.80
CA GLU A 308 11.14 -25.24 -23.88
C GLU A 308 10.63 -24.05 -23.06
N TYR A 309 9.35 -23.78 -23.16
CA TYR A 309 8.65 -22.69 -22.51
C TYR A 309 7.89 -23.18 -21.29
N ILE A 310 7.91 -22.39 -20.22
CA ILE A 310 6.97 -22.51 -19.10
C ILE A 310 5.91 -21.43 -19.24
N LEU A 311 4.66 -21.87 -19.38
CA LEU A 311 3.48 -21.05 -19.67
C LEU A 311 2.38 -21.25 -18.62
N TRP A 312 1.42 -20.33 -18.56
CA TRP A 312 0.24 -20.38 -17.67
C TRP A 312 -1.05 -20.22 -18.47
N ASP A 313 -1.96 -21.20 -18.43
CA ASP A 313 -3.26 -21.09 -19.14
C ASP A 313 -4.40 -20.46 -18.30
N GLY A 314 -4.10 -19.95 -17.11
CA GLY A 314 -5.11 -19.53 -16.13
C GLY A 314 -5.42 -20.59 -15.07
N LYS A 315 -4.90 -21.81 -15.21
CA LYS A 315 -5.19 -22.92 -14.27
C LYS A 315 -4.03 -23.90 -14.09
N MET A 316 -3.26 -24.14 -15.13
CA MET A 316 -2.21 -25.15 -15.20
C MET A 316 -0.91 -24.53 -15.70
N ILE A 317 0.20 -25.01 -15.13
CA ILE A 317 1.54 -24.78 -15.68
C ILE A 317 1.73 -25.73 -16.86
N MET A 318 2.15 -25.19 -18.00
CA MET A 318 2.44 -25.95 -19.21
C MET A 318 3.92 -25.86 -19.57
N GLN A 319 4.53 -27.01 -19.83
CA GLN A 319 5.81 -27.13 -20.53
C GLN A 319 5.54 -27.32 -22.03
N SER A 320 6.00 -26.39 -22.87
CA SER A 320 5.65 -26.31 -24.29
C SER A 320 6.89 -26.03 -25.15
N ASN A 321 6.94 -26.53 -26.39
CA ASN A 321 7.98 -26.17 -27.36
C ASN A 321 7.57 -25.00 -28.27
N THR A 322 6.49 -24.30 -27.93
CA THR A 322 5.94 -23.18 -28.71
C THR A 322 5.56 -22.06 -27.76
N ASP A 323 5.98 -20.84 -28.12
CA ASP A 323 5.64 -19.62 -27.39
C ASP A 323 4.14 -19.26 -27.58
N ASP A 324 3.48 -18.85 -26.51
CA ASP A 324 2.13 -18.30 -26.54
C ASP A 324 1.99 -17.15 -25.53
N LYS A 325 1.94 -15.91 -26.04
CA LYS A 325 1.82 -14.70 -25.22
C LYS A 325 0.53 -14.65 -24.40
N ASN A 326 -0.54 -15.28 -24.88
CA ASN A 326 -1.83 -15.30 -24.16
C ASN A 326 -1.77 -16.24 -22.94
N LYS A 327 -0.72 -17.06 -22.82
CA LYS A 327 -0.51 -18.01 -21.73
C LYS A 327 0.65 -17.55 -20.85
N SER A 328 0.49 -16.39 -20.23
CA SER A 328 1.52 -15.75 -19.41
C SER A 328 1.07 -15.64 -17.95
N PHE A 329 2.01 -15.65 -17.02
CA PHE A 329 1.79 -15.44 -15.59
C PHE A 329 1.52 -13.94 -15.33
N PRO A 330 0.36 -13.56 -14.76
CA PRO A 330 0.04 -12.16 -14.52
C PRO A 330 0.47 -11.66 -13.15
N ILE A 331 1.02 -10.45 -13.11
CA ILE A 331 1.34 -9.70 -11.90
C ILE A 331 0.80 -8.27 -12.00
N THR A 332 -0.15 -7.93 -11.13
CA THR A 332 -0.87 -6.63 -11.18
C THR A 332 -0.19 -5.49 -10.43
N ALA A 333 0.90 -5.78 -9.70
CA ALA A 333 1.73 -4.78 -9.05
C ALA A 333 3.17 -4.89 -9.56
N GLY A 334 3.87 -3.77 -9.59
CA GLY A 334 5.33 -3.76 -9.69
C GLY A 334 5.97 -3.83 -8.31
N GLY A 335 7.24 -4.19 -8.26
CA GLY A 335 7.98 -4.28 -7.01
C GLY A 335 9.33 -4.98 -7.14
N PRO A 336 10.18 -4.91 -6.09
CA PRO A 336 11.47 -5.59 -6.05
C PRO A 336 11.25 -7.09 -5.86
N PHE A 337 10.78 -7.75 -6.92
CA PHE A 337 10.41 -9.16 -6.88
C PHE A 337 11.57 -10.08 -7.23
N THR A 338 11.61 -11.19 -6.52
CA THR A 338 12.34 -12.41 -6.84
C THR A 338 11.35 -13.39 -7.45
N ILE A 339 11.68 -13.92 -8.61
CA ILE A 339 10.93 -14.97 -9.31
C ILE A 339 11.66 -16.29 -9.10
N LYS A 340 10.95 -17.30 -8.59
CA LYS A 340 11.47 -18.64 -8.34
C LYS A 340 10.61 -19.67 -9.07
N ILE A 341 11.24 -20.68 -9.66
CA ILE A 341 10.57 -21.79 -10.35
C ILE A 341 11.04 -23.08 -9.68
N ASN A 342 10.12 -23.90 -9.22
CA ASN A 342 10.44 -25.14 -8.51
C ASN A 342 10.10 -26.37 -9.37
N PHE A 343 11.04 -27.31 -9.42
CA PHE A 343 10.94 -28.57 -10.15
C PHE A 343 11.11 -29.75 -9.21
N GLU A 344 10.36 -30.82 -9.50
CA GLU A 344 10.54 -32.14 -8.92
C GLU A 344 10.33 -33.17 -10.03
N ASP A 345 11.29 -34.08 -10.19
CA ASP A 345 11.33 -35.06 -11.28
C ASP A 345 11.18 -34.41 -12.67
N ASP A 346 11.91 -33.30 -12.90
CA ASP A 346 11.92 -32.49 -14.14
C ASP A 346 10.57 -31.87 -14.55
N LEU A 347 9.55 -31.95 -13.70
CA LEU A 347 8.27 -31.28 -13.89
C LEU A 347 8.22 -29.98 -13.09
N CYS A 348 7.86 -28.88 -13.76
CA CYS A 348 7.63 -27.61 -13.07
C CYS A 348 6.39 -27.74 -12.15
N LYS A 349 6.59 -27.59 -10.84
CA LYS A 349 5.54 -27.73 -9.83
C LYS A 349 4.93 -26.39 -9.42
N SER A 350 5.76 -25.36 -9.32
CA SER A 350 5.30 -24.02 -8.96
C SER A 350 6.19 -22.92 -9.51
N ILE A 351 5.58 -21.75 -9.68
CA ILE A 351 6.27 -20.48 -9.93
C ILE A 351 5.86 -19.51 -8.85
N GLU A 352 6.83 -18.89 -8.20
CA GLU A 352 6.65 -17.98 -7.07
C GLU A 352 7.24 -16.63 -7.43
N VAL A 353 6.48 -15.56 -7.21
CA VAL A 353 6.93 -14.17 -7.32
C VAL A 353 6.78 -13.54 -5.95
N THR A 354 7.89 -13.09 -5.37
CA THR A 354 7.95 -12.65 -3.97
C THR A 354 8.83 -11.42 -3.81
N GLY A 355 8.41 -10.42 -3.04
CA GLY A 355 9.15 -9.16 -2.91
C GLY A 355 8.27 -8.01 -2.50
N GLY A 356 8.85 -6.96 -1.91
CA GLY A 356 8.11 -5.75 -1.53
C GLY A 356 6.91 -6.00 -0.59
N GLY A 357 6.92 -7.07 0.22
CA GLY A 357 5.79 -7.44 1.09
C GLY A 357 4.61 -8.08 0.34
N LYS A 358 4.83 -8.56 -0.89
CA LYS A 358 3.84 -9.28 -1.69
C LYS A 358 4.38 -10.65 -2.07
N SER A 359 3.48 -11.62 -2.17
CA SER A 359 3.80 -12.94 -2.71
C SER A 359 2.65 -13.46 -3.57
N ILE A 360 3.00 -14.15 -4.64
CA ILE A 360 2.07 -14.95 -5.43
C ILE A 360 2.75 -16.24 -5.87
N SER A 361 2.04 -17.35 -5.79
CA SER A 361 2.48 -18.66 -6.25
C SER A 361 1.45 -19.25 -7.20
N PHE A 362 1.91 -19.70 -8.36
CA PHE A 362 1.14 -20.43 -9.35
C PHE A 362 1.52 -21.90 -9.30
N SER A 363 0.52 -22.77 -9.25
CA SER A 363 0.67 -24.22 -9.32
C SER A 363 -0.59 -24.82 -9.94
N ASN A 364 -0.53 -26.07 -10.38
CA ASN A 364 -1.66 -26.70 -11.07
C ASN A 364 -2.93 -26.69 -10.23
N ASN A 365 -3.98 -26.04 -10.73
CA ASN A 365 -5.28 -25.82 -10.09
C ASN A 365 -5.24 -24.97 -8.82
N ARG A 366 -4.16 -24.23 -8.57
CA ARG A 366 -3.99 -23.49 -7.32
C ARG A 366 -3.11 -22.26 -7.49
N VAL A 367 -3.70 -21.10 -7.23
CA VAL A 367 -2.99 -19.83 -7.07
C VAL A 367 -3.05 -19.44 -5.60
N VAL A 368 -1.91 -19.06 -5.02
CA VAL A 368 -1.80 -18.57 -3.64
C VAL A 368 -1.29 -17.14 -3.69
N VAL A 369 -2.06 -16.20 -3.16
CA VAL A 369 -1.72 -14.78 -3.13
C VAL A 369 -1.61 -14.32 -1.69
N ASN A 370 -0.47 -13.73 -1.33
CA ASN A 370 -0.21 -13.18 0.00
C ASN A 370 -0.55 -14.20 1.12
N GLY A 371 -0.15 -15.47 0.92
CA GLY A 371 -0.40 -16.58 1.84
C GLY A 371 -1.79 -17.22 1.75
N SER A 372 -2.75 -16.62 1.03
CA SER A 372 -4.12 -17.10 0.93
C SER A 372 -4.38 -17.77 -0.42
N VAL A 373 -5.06 -18.93 -0.42
CA VAL A 373 -5.47 -19.60 -1.66
C VAL A 373 -6.55 -18.76 -2.36
N ALA A 374 -6.33 -18.42 -3.63
CA ALA A 374 -7.36 -17.79 -4.46
C ALA A 374 -8.42 -18.84 -4.82
N GLY A 375 -9.67 -18.56 -4.46
CA GLY A 375 -10.83 -19.41 -4.75
C GLY A 375 -11.68 -18.84 -5.89
N GLU A 376 -12.83 -19.46 -6.14
CA GLU A 376 -13.80 -18.96 -7.13
C GLU A 376 -14.55 -17.72 -6.64
N ALA A 377 -14.56 -17.47 -5.33
CA ALA A 377 -15.17 -16.31 -4.71
C ALA A 377 -14.54 -15.98 -3.36
N ILE A 378 -14.74 -14.74 -2.90
CA ILE A 378 -14.41 -14.28 -1.55
C ILE A 378 -15.63 -13.65 -0.89
N GLU A 379 -15.74 -13.77 0.44
CA GLU A 379 -16.80 -13.10 1.19
C GLU A 379 -16.45 -11.64 1.48
N PHE A 380 -17.39 -10.75 1.18
CA PHE A 380 -17.37 -9.33 1.53
C PHE A 380 -18.78 -8.90 1.97
N CYS A 381 -18.91 -8.44 3.22
CA CYS A 381 -20.17 -8.01 3.84
C CYS A 381 -21.32 -9.01 3.68
N GLY A 382 -21.05 -10.31 3.90
CA GLY A 382 -22.06 -11.38 3.77
C GLY A 382 -22.49 -11.67 2.33
N LYS A 383 -21.73 -11.19 1.33
CA LYS A 383 -21.92 -11.50 -0.09
C LYS A 383 -20.64 -12.09 -0.68
N ASN A 384 -20.82 -12.99 -1.64
CA ASN A 384 -19.69 -13.56 -2.39
C ASN A 384 -19.37 -12.67 -3.59
N LEU A 385 -18.17 -12.12 -3.63
CA LEU A 385 -17.58 -11.50 -4.82
C LEU A 385 -17.00 -12.62 -5.67
N ALA A 386 -17.41 -12.72 -6.94
CA ALA A 386 -16.93 -13.76 -7.83
C ALA A 386 -15.56 -13.40 -8.40
N LEU A 387 -14.75 -14.41 -8.71
CA LEU A 387 -13.52 -14.21 -9.46
C LEU A 387 -13.85 -13.57 -10.82
N LYS A 388 -13.25 -12.41 -11.10
CA LYS A 388 -13.46 -11.65 -12.32
C LYS A 388 -12.92 -12.47 -13.50
N SER A 389 -13.75 -12.60 -14.54
CA SER A 389 -13.41 -13.37 -15.72
C SER A 389 -12.08 -12.91 -16.34
N GLY A 390 -11.22 -13.88 -16.69
CA GLY A 390 -9.90 -13.62 -17.27
C GLY A 390 -8.83 -13.18 -16.27
N THR A 391 -9.07 -13.35 -14.96
CA THR A 391 -8.11 -13.04 -13.90
C THR A 391 -7.95 -14.21 -12.94
N ASP A 392 -6.79 -14.31 -12.29
CA ASP A 392 -6.49 -15.40 -11.36
C ASP A 392 -6.81 -15.06 -9.89
N TYR A 393 -6.97 -13.77 -9.57
CA TYR A 393 -7.07 -13.31 -8.18
C TYR A 393 -7.76 -11.94 -8.00
N ILE A 394 -8.46 -11.43 -9.02
CA ILE A 394 -9.26 -10.20 -8.88
C ILE A 394 -10.72 -10.60 -8.70
N TYR A 395 -11.36 -10.12 -7.63
CA TYR A 395 -12.76 -10.43 -7.34
C TYR A 395 -13.63 -9.22 -7.57
N GLU A 396 -14.85 -9.43 -8.05
CA GLU A 396 -15.80 -8.37 -8.34
C GLU A 396 -17.24 -8.81 -8.02
N GLY A 397 -18.06 -7.86 -7.59
CA GLY A 397 -19.48 -8.08 -7.37
C GLY A 397 -20.20 -6.86 -6.85
N THR A 398 -21.52 -6.90 -6.90
CA THR A 398 -22.37 -5.84 -6.33
C THR A 398 -22.82 -6.22 -4.92
N VAL A 399 -22.60 -5.31 -3.97
CA VAL A 399 -22.91 -5.52 -2.55
C VAL A 399 -23.78 -4.37 -2.05
N ALA A 400 -24.88 -4.70 -1.38
CA ALA A 400 -25.70 -3.71 -0.69
C ALA A 400 -25.00 -3.31 0.62
N LEU A 401 -24.56 -2.06 0.70
CA LEU A 401 -23.91 -1.51 1.87
C LEU A 401 -24.80 -0.48 2.55
N ARG A 402 -24.77 -0.44 3.89
CA ARG A 402 -25.50 0.54 4.71
C ARG A 402 -24.55 1.56 5.31
N GLU A 403 -24.96 2.82 5.31
CA GLU A 403 -24.24 3.91 5.97
C GLU A 403 -23.91 3.52 7.42
N LYS A 404 -22.68 3.79 7.87
CA LYS A 404 -22.14 3.46 9.20
C LYS A 404 -21.99 1.98 9.50
N GLN A 405 -22.25 1.07 8.55
CA GLN A 405 -21.97 -0.34 8.81
C GLN A 405 -20.47 -0.59 8.87
N ALA A 406 -20.06 -1.49 9.76
CA ALA A 406 -18.73 -2.07 9.72
C ALA A 406 -18.59 -2.97 8.48
N ILE A 407 -17.47 -2.85 7.79
CA ILE A 407 -17.11 -3.71 6.67
C ILE A 407 -16.50 -4.98 7.22
N THR A 408 -17.08 -6.12 6.83
CA THR A 408 -16.57 -7.45 7.13
C THR A 408 -16.04 -8.08 5.85
N ALA A 409 -14.86 -8.68 5.89
CA ALA A 409 -14.29 -9.39 4.77
C ALA A 409 -13.56 -10.63 5.28
N ALA A 410 -13.50 -11.68 4.46
CA ALA A 410 -12.73 -12.88 4.77
C ALA A 410 -11.21 -12.64 4.78
N LEU A 411 -10.77 -11.52 4.20
CA LEU A 411 -9.37 -11.16 3.99
C LEU A 411 -9.00 -9.88 4.74
N ASP A 412 -7.71 -9.71 5.03
CA ASP A 412 -7.19 -8.54 5.75
C ASP A 412 -7.22 -7.28 4.86
N LEU A 413 -8.00 -6.28 5.27
CA LEU A 413 -8.15 -5.02 4.54
C LEU A 413 -7.00 -4.02 4.76
N SER A 414 -6.08 -4.25 5.71
CA SER A 414 -4.97 -3.33 6.00
C SER A 414 -4.00 -3.15 4.83
N GLY A 415 -3.96 -4.10 3.90
CA GLY A 415 -3.21 -4.04 2.66
C GLY A 415 -3.87 -3.23 1.55
N PHE A 416 -5.11 -2.76 1.73
CA PHE A 416 -5.92 -2.17 0.68
C PHE A 416 -6.00 -0.64 0.77
N THR A 417 -6.08 0.00 -0.40
CA THR A 417 -6.27 1.46 -0.50
C THR A 417 -7.75 1.81 -0.46
N ALA A 418 -8.24 2.21 0.72
CA ALA A 418 -9.62 2.69 0.87
C ALA A 418 -9.81 4.05 0.16
N ASN A 419 -10.98 4.26 -0.45
CA ASN A 419 -11.41 5.60 -0.86
C ASN A 419 -11.88 6.37 0.40
N PRO A 420 -11.20 7.46 0.80
CA PRO A 420 -11.48 8.19 2.05
C PRO A 420 -12.82 8.98 2.02
N ASP A 421 -13.41 9.18 0.85
CA ASP A 421 -14.74 9.76 0.73
C ASP A 421 -15.83 8.74 1.03
N LEU A 422 -15.55 7.45 0.81
CA LEU A 422 -16.51 6.36 0.98
C LEU A 422 -16.36 5.60 2.30
N PHE A 423 -15.15 5.46 2.83
CA PHE A 423 -14.86 4.63 4.00
C PHE A 423 -14.01 5.37 5.03
N ASN A 424 -14.24 5.02 6.30
CA ASN A 424 -13.33 5.31 7.41
C ASN A 424 -12.52 4.05 7.78
N GLY A 425 -11.32 4.24 8.30
CA GLY A 425 -10.47 3.15 8.82
C GLY A 425 -9.50 2.54 7.79
N GLY A 426 -9.25 3.20 6.66
CA GLY A 426 -8.26 2.76 5.67
C GLY A 426 -6.91 2.42 6.32
N GLY A 427 -6.29 1.32 5.87
CA GLY A 427 -5.06 0.79 6.48
C GLY A 427 -5.27 -0.07 7.73
N ASN A 428 -6.50 -0.26 8.19
CA ASN A 428 -6.85 -1.21 9.27
C ASN A 428 -7.54 -2.46 8.74
N ARG A 429 -7.65 -3.48 9.60
CA ARG A 429 -8.33 -4.75 9.28
C ARG A 429 -9.84 -4.58 9.09
N SER A 430 -10.43 -3.59 9.75
CA SER A 430 -11.87 -3.28 9.73
C SER A 430 -12.10 -1.82 9.32
N TRP A 431 -13.01 -1.61 8.38
CA TRP A 431 -13.41 -0.30 7.89
C TRP A 431 -14.89 -0.04 8.24
N THR A 432 -15.33 1.20 8.12
CA THR A 432 -16.75 1.56 8.26
C THR A 432 -17.20 2.37 7.06
N LEU A 433 -18.37 2.07 6.50
CA LEU A 433 -18.94 2.87 5.41
C LEU A 433 -19.28 4.27 5.92
N LYS A 434 -18.68 5.30 5.32
CA LYS A 434 -18.94 6.72 5.57
C LYS A 434 -19.99 7.28 4.62
N ALA A 435 -19.98 6.84 3.36
CA ALA A 435 -20.93 7.27 2.35
C ALA A 435 -22.34 6.67 2.54
N MET A 436 -23.30 7.13 1.75
CA MET A 436 -24.70 6.72 1.84
C MET A 436 -24.90 5.21 1.65
N SER A 437 -26.03 4.72 2.16
CA SER A 437 -26.48 3.35 1.87
C SER A 437 -26.81 3.20 0.38
N ASP A 438 -26.25 2.20 -0.29
CA ASP A 438 -26.46 1.92 -1.72
C ASP A 438 -26.04 0.49 -2.09
N ASN A 439 -26.28 0.10 -3.32
CA ASN A 439 -25.56 -0.99 -3.97
C ASN A 439 -24.22 -0.47 -4.49
N TYR A 440 -23.14 -1.08 -4.05
CA TYR A 440 -21.78 -0.76 -4.46
C TYR A 440 -21.25 -1.83 -5.39
N LEU A 441 -20.71 -1.45 -6.54
CA LEU A 441 -19.76 -2.31 -7.25
C LEU A 441 -18.46 -2.33 -6.45
N ILE A 442 -18.06 -3.51 -6.00
CA ILE A 442 -16.81 -3.75 -5.28
C ILE A 442 -15.90 -4.56 -6.19
N ARG A 443 -14.64 -4.12 -6.35
CA ARG A 443 -13.58 -4.89 -7.01
C ARG A 443 -12.34 -4.88 -6.13
N MET A 444 -11.79 -6.06 -5.90
CA MET A 444 -10.64 -6.28 -5.02
C MET A 444 -9.56 -7.03 -5.77
N ASP A 445 -8.40 -6.41 -5.92
CA ASP A 445 -7.19 -7.08 -6.37
C ASP A 445 -6.36 -7.47 -5.14
N VAL A 446 -6.38 -8.75 -4.82
CA VAL A 446 -5.76 -9.25 -3.58
C VAL A 446 -4.23 -9.34 -3.66
N PHE A 447 -3.63 -9.19 -4.85
CA PHE A 447 -2.17 -9.11 -5.00
C PHE A 447 -1.69 -7.68 -4.83
N SER A 448 -2.25 -6.74 -5.61
CA SER A 448 -1.84 -5.33 -5.55
C SER A 448 -2.33 -4.61 -4.30
N GLY A 449 -3.46 -5.03 -3.73
CA GLY A 449 -4.16 -4.28 -2.68
C GLY A 449 -5.04 -3.16 -3.23
N ALA A 450 -5.24 -3.10 -4.55
CA ALA A 450 -6.17 -2.15 -5.14
C ALA A 450 -7.61 -2.50 -4.72
N PHE A 451 -8.31 -1.52 -4.16
CA PHE A 451 -9.71 -1.62 -3.79
C PHE A 451 -10.51 -0.56 -4.54
N TYR A 452 -11.49 -1.01 -5.32
CA TYR A 452 -12.43 -0.14 -5.99
C TYR A 452 -13.82 -0.35 -5.42
N ALA A 453 -14.46 0.74 -5.04
CA ALA A 453 -15.83 0.76 -4.58
C ALA A 453 -16.57 1.93 -5.24
N CYS A 454 -17.73 1.62 -5.82
CA CYS A 454 -18.51 2.62 -6.54
C CYS A 454 -20.01 2.43 -6.24
N PRO A 455 -20.67 3.37 -5.53
CA PRO A 455 -22.12 3.36 -5.38
C PRO A 455 -22.80 3.52 -6.74
N THR A 456 -23.89 2.79 -6.98
CA THR A 456 -24.49 2.63 -8.32
C THR A 456 -25.82 3.36 -8.51
N SER A 457 -26.37 4.02 -7.47
CA SER A 457 -27.65 4.73 -7.56
C SER A 457 -27.65 5.98 -8.44
N ALA A 458 -26.47 6.48 -8.81
CA ALA A 458 -26.28 7.67 -9.65
C ALA A 458 -27.04 8.91 -9.12
N TYR A 459 -27.35 9.88 -9.99
CA TYR A 459 -28.11 11.06 -9.58
C TYR A 459 -29.51 10.64 -9.07
N PRO A 460 -29.98 11.16 -7.92
CA PRO A 460 -29.54 12.38 -7.23
C PRO A 460 -28.54 12.18 -6.08
N ASN A 461 -27.96 11.00 -5.92
CA ASN A 461 -27.08 10.69 -4.79
C ASN A 461 -25.61 10.79 -5.15
N VAL A 462 -25.26 10.45 -6.39
CA VAL A 462 -23.89 10.30 -6.85
C VAL A 462 -23.73 10.85 -8.26
N LEU A 463 -22.63 11.56 -8.51
CA LEU A 463 -22.11 11.83 -9.86
C LEU A 463 -20.85 11.00 -10.08
N TYR A 464 -20.42 10.80 -11.32
CA TYR A 464 -19.21 10.04 -11.62
C TYR A 464 -18.24 10.86 -12.46
N MET A 465 -16.97 10.90 -12.08
CA MET A 465 -15.91 11.49 -12.89
C MET A 465 -15.14 10.38 -13.61
N ASP A 466 -14.96 10.53 -14.92
CA ASP A 466 -14.05 9.74 -15.74
C ASP A 466 -13.14 10.69 -16.52
N GLY A 467 -11.97 10.22 -16.95
CA GLY A 467 -11.02 11.03 -17.68
C GLY A 467 -9.60 10.48 -17.57
N TRP A 468 -8.61 11.37 -17.64
CA TRP A 468 -7.20 10.99 -17.51
C TRP A 468 -6.39 11.96 -16.64
N SER A 469 -5.15 11.57 -16.32
CA SER A 469 -4.22 12.30 -15.42
C SER A 469 -4.65 12.32 -13.94
N TRP A 470 -5.50 11.38 -13.52
CA TRP A 470 -5.92 11.25 -12.12
C TRP A 470 -5.90 9.81 -11.63
N ALA A 471 -5.80 9.63 -10.31
CA ALA A 471 -6.03 8.36 -9.61
C ALA A 471 -6.52 8.63 -8.18
N LEU A 472 -6.87 7.58 -7.41
CA LEU A 472 -7.25 7.75 -6.00
C LEU A 472 -6.08 8.21 -5.12
N THR A 473 -4.86 7.76 -5.42
CA THR A 473 -3.63 8.11 -4.70
C THR A 473 -2.48 8.34 -5.67
N SER A 474 -1.40 8.95 -5.19
CA SER A 474 -0.17 9.17 -5.97
C SER A 474 0.56 7.89 -6.39
N THR A 475 0.28 6.77 -5.71
CA THR A 475 0.89 5.46 -5.95
C THR A 475 0.03 4.55 -6.82
N SER A 476 -1.20 4.97 -7.13
CA SER A 476 -2.11 4.22 -7.98
C SER A 476 -1.78 4.45 -9.46
N ASN A 477 -2.12 3.49 -10.31
CA ASN A 477 -2.03 3.71 -11.76
C ASN A 477 -3.03 4.80 -12.19
N PRO A 478 -2.62 5.73 -13.06
CA PRO A 478 -3.51 6.75 -13.58
C PRO A 478 -4.65 6.11 -14.37
N VAL A 479 -5.88 6.54 -14.09
CA VAL A 479 -7.05 6.17 -14.90
C VAL A 479 -6.93 6.86 -16.26
N THR A 480 -7.35 6.18 -17.32
CA THR A 480 -7.43 6.74 -18.68
C THR A 480 -8.73 6.28 -19.34
N TRP A 481 -9.77 7.10 -19.27
CA TRP A 481 -11.10 6.87 -19.87
C TRP A 481 -11.60 5.43 -19.71
N ASP A 482 -11.93 5.07 -18.49
CA ASP A 482 -12.36 3.72 -18.13
C ASP A 482 -13.70 3.75 -17.40
N THR A 483 -14.77 3.47 -18.13
CA THR A 483 -16.13 3.42 -17.59
C THR A 483 -16.30 2.41 -16.45
N ALA A 484 -15.40 1.42 -16.33
CA ALA A 484 -15.40 0.44 -15.26
C ALA A 484 -14.58 0.87 -14.02
N ASN A 485 -13.95 2.05 -14.06
CA ASN A 485 -13.09 2.63 -13.01
C ASN A 485 -13.31 4.15 -12.89
N VAL A 486 -14.55 4.57 -12.66
CA VAL A 486 -14.92 5.99 -12.46
C VAL A 486 -14.83 6.40 -11.00
N LEU A 487 -14.52 7.67 -10.72
CA LEU A 487 -14.53 8.25 -9.37
C LEU A 487 -15.95 8.67 -8.96
N PRO A 488 -16.54 8.10 -7.89
CA PRO A 488 -17.85 8.53 -7.41
C PRO A 488 -17.76 9.83 -6.59
N LEU A 489 -18.54 10.84 -6.96
CA LEU A 489 -18.75 12.08 -6.23
C LEU A 489 -20.03 11.96 -5.41
N VAL A 490 -19.88 11.92 -4.08
CA VAL A 490 -20.95 11.68 -3.12
C VAL A 490 -21.65 12.99 -2.78
N ARG A 491 -22.98 12.99 -2.79
CA ARG A 491 -23.76 14.16 -2.37
C ARG A 491 -23.62 14.43 -0.86
N THR A 492 -23.27 15.66 -0.50
CA THR A 492 -23.13 16.12 0.88
C THR A 492 -24.45 16.67 1.43
N SER A 493 -24.51 16.90 2.75
CA SER A 493 -25.64 17.58 3.40
C SER A 493 -25.85 19.02 2.93
N LYS A 494 -24.82 19.66 2.37
CA LYS A 494 -24.91 21.00 1.74
C LYS A 494 -25.53 20.96 0.35
N GLY A 495 -25.72 19.76 -0.22
CA GLY A 495 -26.26 19.57 -1.57
C GLY A 495 -25.22 19.55 -2.68
N THR A 496 -23.94 19.77 -2.36
CA THR A 496 -22.80 19.61 -3.28
C THR A 496 -22.46 18.14 -3.50
N TYR A 497 -21.75 17.82 -4.58
CA TYR A 497 -21.20 16.51 -4.88
C TYR A 497 -19.68 16.59 -4.81
N GLU A 498 -19.07 15.74 -4.00
CA GLU A 498 -17.66 15.86 -3.64
C GLU A 498 -16.92 14.52 -3.78
N ALA A 499 -15.68 14.59 -4.27
CA ALA A 499 -14.74 13.47 -4.25
C ALA A 499 -13.31 13.99 -4.19
N THR A 500 -12.41 13.14 -3.71
CA THR A 500 -10.99 13.41 -3.52
C THR A 500 -10.18 12.51 -4.46
N PHE A 501 -9.17 13.08 -5.13
CA PHE A 501 -8.30 12.35 -6.06
C PHE A 501 -6.90 12.97 -6.10
N TYR A 502 -5.93 12.17 -6.54
CA TYR A 502 -4.60 12.63 -6.90
C TYR A 502 -4.54 13.01 -8.38
N ASN A 503 -4.06 14.22 -8.65
CA ASN A 503 -3.75 14.70 -9.99
C ASN A 503 -2.25 14.55 -10.27
N PHE A 504 -1.88 13.98 -11.41
CA PHE A 504 -0.49 13.83 -11.84
C PHE A 504 0.12 15.10 -12.48
N GLY A 505 -0.69 16.13 -12.73
CA GLY A 505 -0.23 17.42 -13.26
C GLY A 505 0.05 17.41 -14.77
N TRP A 506 -0.57 16.50 -15.54
CA TRP A 506 -0.37 16.40 -16.99
C TRP A 506 -1.36 17.24 -17.81
N GLY A 507 -2.18 18.07 -17.15
CA GLY A 507 -3.23 18.87 -17.81
C GLY A 507 -4.43 18.03 -18.25
N GLY A 508 -4.85 17.08 -17.41
CA GLY A 508 -5.91 16.11 -17.67
C GLY A 508 -7.25 16.71 -18.11
N ASP A 509 -7.99 15.90 -18.87
CA ASP A 509 -9.38 16.15 -19.27
C ASP A 509 -10.31 15.15 -18.61
N VAL A 510 -11.43 15.64 -18.08
CA VAL A 510 -12.45 14.83 -17.38
C VAL A 510 -13.85 15.17 -17.84
N ALA A 511 -14.76 14.21 -17.65
CA ALA A 511 -16.20 14.36 -17.83
C ALA A 511 -16.94 13.89 -16.58
N PHE A 512 -18.08 14.53 -16.30
CA PHE A 512 -18.95 14.17 -15.18
C PHE A 512 -20.25 13.55 -15.67
N TYR A 513 -20.60 12.38 -15.16
CA TYR A 513 -21.79 11.63 -15.53
C TYR A 513 -22.84 11.67 -14.42
N VAL A 514 -24.11 11.77 -14.82
CA VAL A 514 -25.29 11.72 -13.94
C VAL A 514 -25.92 10.33 -13.91
N THR A 515 -25.50 9.42 -14.79
CA THR A 515 -25.81 7.99 -14.77
C THR A 515 -24.53 7.18 -14.56
N TYR A 516 -24.66 5.95 -14.05
CA TYR A 516 -23.50 5.09 -13.84
C TYR A 516 -22.92 4.61 -15.19
N PRO A 517 -21.69 4.98 -15.57
CA PRO A 517 -21.24 4.85 -16.96
C PRO A 517 -21.08 3.43 -17.47
N SER A 518 -20.85 2.44 -16.58
CA SER A 518 -20.71 1.04 -16.98
C SER A 518 -22.05 0.31 -17.12
N SER A 519 -23.19 0.96 -16.80
CA SER A 519 -24.52 0.37 -16.99
C SER A 519 -25.48 1.31 -17.72
N GLY A 520 -26.03 0.84 -18.84
CA GLY A 520 -26.98 1.61 -19.65
C GLY A 520 -26.33 2.73 -20.47
N THR A 521 -27.10 3.79 -20.75
CA THR A 521 -26.63 4.93 -21.55
C THR A 521 -25.95 5.95 -20.65
N PRO A 522 -24.67 6.28 -20.88
CA PRO A 522 -23.97 7.28 -20.10
C PRO A 522 -24.48 8.69 -20.44
N ILE A 523 -24.87 9.46 -19.43
CA ILE A 523 -25.37 10.83 -19.57
C ILE A 523 -24.40 11.79 -18.89
N ARG A 524 -23.87 12.77 -19.62
CA ARG A 524 -22.88 13.74 -19.13
C ARG A 524 -23.51 15.05 -18.70
N LEU A 525 -22.88 15.73 -17.75
CA LEU A 525 -23.12 17.13 -17.47
C LEU A 525 -22.56 17.99 -18.63
N PRO A 526 -23.38 18.81 -19.29
CA PRO A 526 -22.93 19.65 -20.39
C PRO A 526 -22.18 20.87 -19.86
N LYS A 527 -21.13 21.29 -20.57
CA LYS A 527 -20.30 22.42 -20.12
C LYS A 527 -21.05 23.76 -20.22
N THR A 528 -22.08 23.83 -21.06
CA THR A 528 -22.93 25.03 -21.22
C THR A 528 -23.72 25.41 -19.97
N ASN A 529 -23.96 24.46 -19.08
CA ASN A 529 -24.73 24.68 -17.84
C ASN A 529 -23.85 24.89 -16.62
N VAL A 530 -22.52 24.86 -16.78
CA VAL A 530 -21.55 25.01 -15.70
C VAL A 530 -20.86 26.36 -15.84
N ASN A 531 -20.79 27.11 -14.75
CA ASN A 531 -19.94 28.29 -14.63
C ASN A 531 -18.68 27.90 -13.84
N SER A 532 -17.55 27.80 -14.53
CA SER A 532 -16.28 27.40 -13.94
C SER A 532 -15.09 27.86 -14.77
N ALA A 533 -13.96 28.13 -14.11
CA ALA A 533 -12.68 28.39 -14.79
C ALA A 533 -12.09 27.11 -15.43
N TYR A 534 -12.61 25.94 -15.06
CA TYR A 534 -12.12 24.63 -15.48
C TYR A 534 -12.82 24.09 -16.73
N ILE A 535 -13.58 24.91 -17.45
CA ILE A 535 -14.19 24.49 -18.72
C ILE A 535 -13.10 24.28 -19.76
N ASN A 536 -13.08 23.10 -20.38
CA ASN A 536 -12.20 22.85 -21.51
C ASN A 536 -12.83 23.40 -22.79
N THR A 537 -12.37 24.58 -23.22
CA THR A 537 -12.85 25.24 -24.44
C THR A 537 -12.46 24.50 -25.71
N SER A 538 -11.37 23.73 -25.69
CA SER A 538 -10.86 22.96 -26.82
C SER A 538 -11.47 21.54 -26.89
N GLY A 539 -12.06 21.06 -25.81
CA GLY A 539 -12.70 19.74 -25.72
C GLY A 539 -14.14 19.73 -26.24
N GLY A 540 -14.71 18.51 -26.31
CA GLY A 540 -16.12 18.30 -26.66
C GLY A 540 -17.10 18.90 -25.64
N ASP A 541 -18.40 18.68 -25.83
CA ASP A 541 -19.39 19.03 -24.80
C ASP A 541 -19.23 18.11 -23.57
N GLY A 542 -19.31 18.70 -22.37
CA GLY A 542 -19.10 18.02 -21.09
C GLY A 542 -17.65 17.68 -20.73
N SER A 543 -16.69 18.42 -21.27
CA SER A 543 -15.25 18.28 -21.03
C SER A 543 -14.72 19.42 -20.13
N PHE A 544 -13.97 19.04 -19.10
CA PHE A 544 -13.46 19.92 -18.05
C PHE A 544 -11.99 19.59 -17.76
N LEU A 545 -11.17 20.63 -17.52
CA LEU A 545 -9.77 20.49 -17.15
C LEU A 545 -9.64 20.26 -15.65
N ILE A 546 -8.69 19.41 -15.24
CA ILE A 546 -8.22 19.36 -13.86
C ILE A 546 -7.07 20.37 -13.65
N PRO A 547 -6.73 20.74 -12.39
CA PRO A 547 -5.60 21.64 -12.12
C PRO A 547 -4.30 21.21 -12.82
N SER A 548 -3.40 22.15 -13.11
CA SER A 548 -2.13 21.82 -13.80
C SER A 548 -1.04 21.32 -12.84
N SER A 549 -1.12 21.65 -11.54
CA SER A 549 -0.17 21.22 -10.52
C SER A 549 -0.53 19.83 -9.99
N ALA A 550 0.47 18.96 -9.89
CA ALA A 550 0.32 17.66 -9.23
C ALA A 550 -0.02 17.83 -7.74
N GLY A 551 -0.84 16.94 -7.20
CA GLY A 551 -1.27 16.99 -5.79
C GLY A 551 -2.64 16.36 -5.56
N MET A 552 -3.04 16.30 -4.28
CA MET A 552 -4.39 15.88 -3.90
C MET A 552 -5.36 17.05 -4.06
N TYR A 553 -6.51 16.79 -4.67
CA TYR A 553 -7.59 17.76 -4.84
C TYR A 553 -8.92 17.14 -4.48
N LYS A 554 -9.81 17.97 -3.93
CA LYS A 554 -11.22 17.68 -3.79
C LYS A 554 -11.97 18.38 -4.91
N VAL A 555 -12.60 17.62 -5.78
CA VAL A 555 -13.56 18.14 -6.74
C VAL A 555 -14.88 18.42 -6.04
N ILE A 556 -15.46 19.58 -6.31
CA ILE A 556 -16.75 20.01 -5.75
C ILE A 556 -17.64 20.47 -6.89
N ILE A 557 -18.80 19.81 -7.04
CA ILE A 557 -19.85 20.21 -7.99
C ILE A 557 -21.09 20.64 -7.23
N ASP A 558 -21.60 21.83 -7.53
CA ASP A 558 -22.88 22.31 -7.01
C ASP A 558 -23.89 22.41 -8.16
N LEU A 559 -24.88 21.51 -8.12
CA LEU A 559 -25.98 21.49 -9.09
C LEU A 559 -27.14 22.45 -8.72
N LYS A 560 -26.95 23.30 -7.71
CA LYS A 560 -27.93 24.30 -7.23
C LYS A 560 -29.26 23.64 -6.87
N GLU A 561 -30.34 23.97 -7.57
CA GLU A 561 -31.67 23.40 -7.36
C GLU A 561 -31.85 21.98 -7.97
N GLY A 562 -30.80 21.45 -8.59
CA GLY A 562 -30.76 20.13 -9.24
C GLY A 562 -31.00 20.19 -10.75
N ILE A 563 -31.15 19.02 -11.36
CA ILE A 563 -31.21 18.87 -12.82
C ILE A 563 -32.50 18.21 -13.31
N ASN A 564 -32.87 18.52 -14.54
CA ASN A 564 -33.81 17.76 -15.36
C ASN A 564 -33.03 16.93 -16.39
N ILE A 565 -33.45 15.68 -16.60
CA ILE A 565 -32.92 14.81 -17.66
C ILE A 565 -34.02 14.64 -18.71
N GLY A 566 -33.78 15.18 -19.90
CA GLY A 566 -34.70 15.08 -21.03
C GLY A 566 -34.71 13.70 -21.69
N PRO A 567 -35.66 13.44 -22.60
CA PRO A 567 -35.82 12.12 -23.24
C PRO A 567 -34.59 11.64 -24.03
N GLU A 568 -33.79 12.57 -24.56
CA GLU A 568 -32.55 12.28 -25.30
C GLU A 568 -31.30 12.32 -24.41
N GLY A 569 -31.46 12.35 -23.09
CA GLY A 569 -30.35 12.49 -22.14
C GLY A 569 -29.81 13.92 -22.01
N THR A 570 -30.51 14.92 -22.55
CA THR A 570 -30.14 16.33 -22.37
C THR A 570 -30.31 16.75 -20.92
N VAL A 571 -29.24 17.23 -20.28
CA VAL A 571 -29.28 17.69 -18.89
C VAL A 571 -29.46 19.21 -18.83
N THR A 572 -30.43 19.70 -18.07
CA THR A 572 -30.67 21.14 -17.86
C THR A 572 -30.86 21.49 -16.38
N PRO A 573 -30.52 22.72 -15.94
CA PRO A 573 -30.81 23.17 -14.58
C PRO A 573 -32.32 23.20 -14.30
N LYS A 574 -32.71 22.90 -13.06
CA LYS A 574 -34.10 23.13 -12.59
C LYS A 574 -34.37 24.61 -12.32
N GLY A 575 -33.36 25.36 -11.87
CA GLY A 575 -33.43 26.79 -11.60
C GLY A 575 -32.83 27.64 -12.72
N SER A 576 -32.72 28.95 -12.47
CA SER A 576 -32.05 29.89 -13.38
C SER A 576 -30.53 29.98 -13.15
N SER A 577 -30.02 29.39 -12.06
CA SER A 577 -28.61 29.40 -11.70
C SER A 577 -27.83 28.36 -12.50
N GLN A 578 -26.65 28.73 -12.99
CA GLN A 578 -25.69 27.76 -13.54
C GLN A 578 -25.08 26.92 -12.41
N PHE A 579 -24.70 25.69 -12.74
CA PHE A 579 -23.93 24.82 -11.85
C PHE A 579 -22.53 25.39 -11.64
N THR A 580 -21.84 24.98 -10.59
CA THR A 580 -20.43 25.36 -10.37
C THR A 580 -19.57 24.12 -10.20
N LEU A 581 -18.33 24.21 -10.69
CA LEU A 581 -17.28 23.19 -10.55
C LEU A 581 -16.05 23.88 -9.99
N ASP A 582 -15.49 23.34 -8.91
CA ASP A 582 -14.25 23.81 -8.30
C ASP A 582 -13.36 22.65 -7.86
N TYR A 583 -12.07 22.94 -7.69
CA TYR A 583 -11.07 22.02 -7.16
C TYR A 583 -10.34 22.68 -5.99
N VAL A 584 -10.44 22.07 -4.82
CA VAL A 584 -9.80 22.55 -3.59
C VAL A 584 -8.59 21.66 -3.27
N PRO A 585 -7.36 22.20 -3.22
CA PRO A 585 -6.19 21.44 -2.76
C PRO A 585 -6.45 20.79 -1.39
N GLN A 586 -6.10 19.51 -1.25
CA GLN A 586 -6.29 18.73 -0.02
C GLN A 586 -4.99 18.46 0.70
#